data_AF-A0A6I1I951-F1
#
_entry.id   AF-A0A6I1I951-F1
#
_cell.length_a   1.000
_cell.length_b   1.000
_cell.length_c   1.000
_cell.angle_alpha   90.00
_cell.angle_beta   90.00
_cell.angle_gamma   90.00
#
_symmetry.space_group_name_H-M   'P 1'
#
loop_
_entity.id
_entity.type
_entity.pdbx_description
1 polymer ?
#
loop_
_entity_poly.entity_id
_entity_poly.type
_entity_poly.pdbx_seq_one_letter_code
_entity_poly.pdbx_strand_id
1 'polypeptide(L)'
;MTRINFREFVLGAMPGTKADIVIKSGVSQAAVLRCVRLLHGGRKICIAGWRPYPRAGAAMAVYAVGDLPDAPCKLKNLTKSRIRLRFEAKAKQDGRWDSMKARWRSKYWIRKAGAVGDPLVAALFGAARTQEAR
;
A
#
# COMPACT_ATOMS: atom_id res chain seq x y z
N MET A 1 -25.06 2.39 29.57
CA MET A 1 -24.04 2.30 28.49
C MET A 1 -23.80 0.83 28.15
N THR A 2 -24.46 0.34 27.11
CA THR A 2 -24.22 -1.02 26.58
C THR A 2 -22.79 -1.08 26.04
N ARG A 3 -21.94 -1.92 26.63
CA ARG A 3 -20.64 -2.25 26.02
C ARG A 3 -20.95 -2.97 24.71
N ILE A 4 -20.95 -2.24 23.61
CA ILE A 4 -21.14 -2.79 22.26
C ILE A 4 -20.13 -3.92 22.09
N ASN A 5 -20.62 -5.15 21.90
CA ASN A 5 -19.79 -6.34 21.84
C ASN A 5 -19.14 -6.42 20.45
N PHE A 6 -18.16 -5.55 20.18
CA PHE A 6 -17.50 -5.40 18.87
C PHE A 6 -17.01 -6.73 18.29
N ARG A 7 -16.68 -7.68 19.16
CA ARG A 7 -16.26 -9.04 18.79
C ARG A 7 -17.32 -9.78 17.99
N GLU A 8 -18.60 -9.65 18.34
CA GLU A 8 -19.71 -10.31 17.63
C GLU A 8 -19.90 -9.73 16.24
N PHE A 9 -19.86 -8.39 16.10
CA PHE A 9 -19.90 -7.72 14.80
C PHE A 9 -18.74 -8.14 13.88
N VAL A 10 -17.53 -8.24 14.45
CA VAL A 10 -16.35 -8.71 13.69
C VAL A 10 -16.50 -10.17 13.27
N LEU A 11 -17.04 -11.04 14.13
CA LEU A 11 -17.29 -12.44 13.79
C LEU A 11 -18.40 -12.60 12.74
N GLY A 12 -19.50 -11.84 12.85
CA GLY A 12 -20.59 -11.84 11.87
C GLY A 12 -20.22 -11.28 10.50
N ALA A 13 -19.17 -10.46 10.43
CA ALA A 13 -18.64 -9.93 9.16
C ALA A 13 -17.72 -10.92 8.41
N MET A 14 -17.35 -12.04 9.04
CA MET A 14 -16.57 -13.11 8.41
C MET A 14 -17.45 -13.91 7.42
N PRO A 15 -16.87 -14.55 6.38
CA PRO A 15 -15.48 -14.50 5.99
C PRO A 15 -15.11 -13.24 5.19
N GLY A 16 -13.83 -12.87 5.24
CA GLY A 16 -13.31 -11.72 4.49
C GLY A 16 -11.89 -11.31 4.83
N THR A 17 -11.32 -10.40 4.04
CA THR A 17 -10.08 -9.71 4.43
C THR A 17 -10.36 -8.69 5.54
N LYS A 18 -9.31 -8.19 6.21
CA LYS A 18 -9.44 -7.12 7.21
C LYS A 18 -10.22 -5.90 6.68
N ALA A 19 -10.00 -5.51 5.42
CA ALA A 19 -10.73 -4.40 4.80
C ALA A 19 -12.21 -4.74 4.59
N ASP A 20 -12.50 -5.96 4.12
CA ASP A 20 -13.89 -6.41 3.94
C ASP A 20 -14.63 -6.44 5.28
N ILE A 21 -13.97 -6.90 6.35
CA ILE A 21 -14.54 -6.96 7.70
C ILE A 21 -14.84 -5.56 8.23
N VAL A 22 -13.97 -4.58 8.01
CA VAL A 22 -14.23 -3.17 8.37
C VAL A 22 -15.49 -2.67 7.68
N ILE A 23 -15.61 -2.90 6.37
CA ILE A 23 -16.76 -2.44 5.57
C ILE A 23 -18.05 -3.12 6.04
N LYS A 24 -18.03 -4.44 6.24
CA LYS A 24 -19.21 -5.22 6.63
C LYS A 24 -19.65 -4.98 8.08
N SER A 25 -18.70 -4.87 9.01
CA SER A 25 -19.02 -4.73 10.44
C SER A 25 -19.34 -3.29 10.85
N GLY A 26 -18.95 -2.29 10.05
CA GLY A 26 -19.06 -0.87 10.42
C GLY A 26 -18.15 -0.45 11.59
N VAL A 27 -17.28 -1.36 12.06
CA VAL A 27 -16.36 -1.11 13.16
C VAL A 27 -15.10 -0.41 12.64
N SER A 28 -14.54 0.51 13.45
CA SER A 28 -13.33 1.22 13.07
C SER A 28 -12.18 0.27 12.75
N GLN A 29 -11.33 0.65 11.79
CA GLN A 29 -10.21 -0.17 11.34
C GLN A 29 -9.29 -0.60 12.49
N ALA A 30 -8.97 0.32 13.41
CA ALA A 30 -8.14 0.02 14.57
C ALA A 30 -8.76 -1.06 15.47
N ALA A 31 -10.06 -0.98 15.73
CA ALA A 31 -10.78 -1.96 16.54
C ALA A 31 -10.86 -3.32 15.83
N VAL A 32 -11.10 -3.36 14.52
CA VAL A 32 -11.06 -4.62 13.74
C VAL A 32 -9.68 -5.26 13.79
N LEU A 33 -8.60 -4.50 13.57
CA LEU A 33 -7.23 -5.03 13.61
C LEU A 33 -6.90 -5.63 14.98
N ARG A 34 -7.29 -4.96 16.07
CA ARG A 34 -7.13 -5.46 17.44
C ARG A 34 -7.96 -6.73 17.67
N CYS A 35 -9.23 -6.73 17.27
CA CYS A 35 -10.11 -7.88 17.45
C CYS A 35 -9.62 -9.10 16.67
N VAL A 36 -9.24 -8.93 15.40
CA VAL A 36 -8.70 -10.02 14.56
C VAL A 36 -7.44 -10.60 15.19
N ARG A 37 -6.52 -9.78 15.71
CA ARG A 37 -5.31 -10.27 16.40
C ARG A 37 -5.66 -11.12 17.62
N LEU A 38 -6.59 -10.66 18.46
CA LEU A 38 -7.01 -11.40 19.66
C LEU A 38 -7.77 -12.68 19.33
N LEU A 39 -8.66 -12.64 18.33
CA LEU A 39 -9.43 -13.78 17.86
C LEU A 39 -8.54 -14.86 17.25
N HIS A 40 -7.56 -14.46 16.43
CA HIS A 40 -6.62 -15.37 15.77
C HIS A 40 -5.64 -15.97 16.77
N GLY A 41 -5.07 -15.16 17.67
CA GLY A 41 -4.23 -15.65 18.76
C GLY A 41 -4.97 -16.62 19.70
N GLY A 42 -6.27 -16.45 19.87
CA GLY A 42 -7.15 -17.37 20.61
C GLY A 42 -7.75 -18.50 19.77
N ARG A 43 -7.27 -18.74 18.54
CA ARG A 43 -7.75 -19.77 17.59
C ARG A 43 -9.27 -19.81 17.37
N LYS A 44 -9.94 -18.66 17.46
CA LYS A 44 -11.39 -18.56 17.14
C LYS A 44 -11.67 -18.25 15.67
N ILE A 45 -10.64 -17.77 14.98
CA ILE A 45 -10.64 -17.53 13.54
C ILE A 45 -9.34 -18.07 12.98
N CYS A 46 -9.37 -18.48 11.72
CA CYS A 46 -8.22 -18.94 10.97
C CYS A 46 -8.11 -18.20 9.63
N ILE A 47 -6.94 -18.28 9.00
CA ILE A 47 -6.74 -17.82 7.63
C ILE A 47 -7.25 -18.92 6.69
N ALA A 48 -8.43 -18.72 6.11
CA ALA A 48 -9.02 -19.66 5.16
C ALA A 48 -8.39 -19.58 3.76
N GLY A 49 -7.71 -18.47 3.44
CA GLY A 49 -7.07 -18.30 2.15
C GLY A 49 -6.38 -16.96 1.99
N TRP A 50 -5.86 -16.72 0.79
CA TRP A 50 -5.09 -15.52 0.47
C TRP A 50 -5.59 -14.88 -0.83
N ARG A 51 -5.71 -13.55 -0.83
CA ARG A 51 -6.06 -12.74 -2.00
C ARG A 51 -4.87 -11.87 -2.43
N PRO A 52 -4.67 -11.64 -3.74
CA PRO A 52 -3.66 -10.72 -4.20
C PRO A 52 -4.02 -9.28 -3.81
N TYR A 53 -3.00 -8.48 -3.45
CA TYR A 53 -3.22 -7.06 -3.17
C TYR A 53 -3.43 -6.27 -4.47
N PRO A 54 -4.44 -5.39 -4.55
CA PRO A 54 -4.81 -4.71 -5.80
C PRO A 54 -3.70 -3.80 -6.36
N ARG A 55 -2.88 -3.18 -5.49
CA ARG A 55 -1.77 -2.29 -5.89
C ARG A 55 -0.38 -2.91 -5.72
N ALA A 56 -0.27 -4.23 -5.81
CA ALA A 56 0.99 -4.97 -5.69
C ALA A 56 1.73 -4.82 -4.34
N GLY A 57 0.98 -4.94 -3.25
CA GLY A 57 1.48 -5.13 -1.88
C GLY A 57 1.48 -6.60 -1.46
N ALA A 58 1.73 -6.84 -0.18
CA ALA A 58 1.65 -8.17 0.43
C ALA A 58 0.25 -8.78 0.25
N ALA A 59 0.19 -10.09 0.02
CA ALA A 59 -1.07 -10.81 -0.08
C ALA A 59 -1.96 -10.56 1.14
N MET A 60 -3.26 -10.43 0.90
CA MET A 60 -4.25 -10.18 1.93
C MET A 60 -4.80 -11.51 2.44
N ALA A 61 -4.65 -11.77 3.74
CA ALA A 61 -5.27 -12.93 4.37
C ALA A 61 -6.80 -12.78 4.40
N VAL A 62 -7.49 -13.86 4.07
CA VAL A 62 -8.95 -14.01 4.21
C VAL A 62 -9.19 -14.79 5.49
N TYR A 63 -9.87 -14.18 6.44
CA TYR A 63 -10.20 -14.79 7.72
C TYR A 63 -11.58 -15.44 7.65
N ALA A 64 -11.73 -16.56 8.35
CA ALA A 64 -13.00 -17.25 8.57
C ALA A 64 -13.12 -17.66 10.05
N VAL A 65 -14.34 -17.90 10.51
CA VAL A 65 -14.59 -18.42 11.86
C VAL A 65 -14.21 -19.90 11.90
N GLY A 66 -13.46 -20.29 12.93
CA GLY A 66 -12.97 -21.67 13.10
C GLY A 66 -11.58 -21.71 13.72
N ASP A 67 -11.15 -22.92 14.06
CA ASP A 67 -9.89 -23.25 14.73
C ASP A 67 -8.93 -24.08 13.86
N LEU A 68 -9.29 -24.27 12.58
CA LEU A 68 -8.48 -24.96 11.59
C LEU A 68 -7.10 -24.30 11.43
N PRO A 69 -6.06 -25.07 11.03
CA PRO A 69 -4.75 -24.50 10.74
C PRO A 69 -4.84 -23.47 9.61
N ASP A 70 -4.00 -22.44 9.71
CA ASP A 70 -3.93 -21.38 8.70
C ASP A 70 -3.53 -21.93 7.32
N ALA A 71 -4.26 -21.53 6.28
CA ALA A 71 -3.94 -21.89 4.92
C ALA A 71 -2.58 -21.31 4.50
N PRO A 72 -1.69 -22.09 3.88
CA PRO A 72 -0.39 -21.60 3.44
C PRO A 72 -0.54 -20.56 2.32
N CYS A 73 0.26 -19.50 2.38
CA CYS A 73 0.27 -18.47 1.34
C CYS A 73 1.04 -18.97 0.10
N LYS A 74 0.29 -19.37 -0.94
CA LYS A 74 0.87 -19.76 -2.24
C LYS A 74 1.06 -18.60 -3.21
N LEU A 75 0.61 -17.39 -2.85
CA LEU A 75 0.72 -16.21 -3.71
C LEU A 75 2.14 -15.67 -3.71
N LYS A 76 2.75 -15.62 -4.89
CA LYS A 76 4.09 -15.03 -5.07
C LYS A 76 4.00 -13.51 -5.08
N ASN A 77 4.88 -12.87 -4.31
CA ASN A 77 5.07 -11.42 -4.38
C ASN A 77 5.51 -11.03 -5.80
N LEU A 78 4.93 -9.93 -6.31
CA LEU A 78 5.34 -9.40 -7.59
C LEU A 78 6.72 -8.74 -7.46
N THR A 79 7.63 -9.06 -8.37
CA THR A 79 8.90 -8.35 -8.46
C THR A 79 8.67 -6.89 -8.85
N LYS A 80 9.55 -5.97 -8.42
CA LYS A 80 9.46 -4.55 -8.76
C LYS A 80 9.28 -4.31 -10.26
N SER A 81 9.93 -5.12 -11.10
CA SER A 81 9.77 -5.10 -12.56
C SER A 81 8.34 -5.39 -13.01
N ARG A 82 7.71 -6.44 -12.48
CA ARG A 82 6.32 -6.80 -12.80
C ARG A 82 5.32 -5.76 -12.29
N ILE A 83 5.59 -5.16 -11.13
CA ILE A 83 4.79 -4.05 -10.59
C ILE A 83 4.82 -2.87 -11.56
N ARG A 84 6.03 -2.48 -11.99
CA ARG A 84 6.21 -1.41 -12.97
C ARG A 84 5.46 -1.72 -14.26
N LEU A 85 5.65 -2.90 -14.86
CA LEU A 85 4.96 -3.27 -16.11
C LEU A 85 3.43 -3.17 -15.99
N ARG A 86 2.84 -3.63 -14.87
CA ARG A 86 1.39 -3.49 -14.63
C ARG A 86 0.96 -2.03 -14.50
N PHE A 87 1.75 -1.22 -13.81
CA PHE A 87 1.50 0.20 -13.69
C PHE A 87 1.54 0.90 -15.06
N GLU A 88 2.55 0.62 -15.88
CA GLU A 88 2.68 1.16 -17.23
C GLU A 88 1.51 0.72 -18.12
N ALA A 89 1.13 -0.57 -18.09
CA ALA A 89 0.00 -1.09 -18.84
C ALA A 89 -1.31 -0.39 -18.48
N LYS A 90 -1.59 -0.21 -17.18
CA LYS A 90 -2.79 0.51 -16.71
C LYS A 90 -2.75 1.99 -17.11
N ALA A 91 -1.61 2.66 -16.96
CA ALA A 91 -1.46 4.05 -17.35
C ALA A 91 -1.66 4.28 -18.86
N LYS A 92 -1.25 3.31 -19.69
CA LYS A 92 -1.53 3.32 -21.14
C LYS A 92 -3.01 3.12 -21.43
N GLN A 93 -3.66 2.16 -20.78
CA GLN A 93 -5.10 1.92 -20.93
C GLN A 93 -5.93 3.15 -20.52
N ASP A 94 -5.52 3.84 -19.44
CA ASP A 94 -6.16 5.07 -18.97
C ASP A 94 -5.80 6.31 -19.83
N GLY A 95 -4.96 6.19 -20.86
CA GLY A 95 -4.50 7.32 -21.69
C GLY A 95 -3.58 8.33 -21.00
N ARG A 96 -3.14 8.07 -19.76
CA ARG A 96 -2.32 8.98 -18.95
C ARG A 96 -0.82 8.78 -19.11
N TRP A 97 -0.41 7.74 -19.84
CA TRP A 97 0.99 7.36 -19.94
C TRP A 97 1.89 8.46 -20.52
N ASP A 98 1.45 9.11 -21.60
CA ASP A 98 2.27 10.12 -22.29
C ASP A 98 2.41 11.41 -21.48
N SER A 99 1.34 11.85 -20.81
CA SER A 99 1.40 13.01 -19.91
C SER A 99 2.32 12.75 -18.71
N MET A 100 2.28 11.53 -18.15
CA MET A 100 3.21 11.11 -17.11
C MET A 100 4.66 11.10 -17.60
N LYS A 101 4.91 10.54 -18.79
CA LYS A 101 6.24 10.47 -19.40
C LYS A 101 6.81 11.86 -19.68
N ALA A 102 6.00 12.78 -20.21
CA ALA A 102 6.38 14.18 -20.43
C ALA A 102 6.75 14.87 -19.11
N ARG A 103 5.92 14.69 -18.06
CA ARG A 103 6.19 15.23 -16.72
C ARG A 103 7.48 14.68 -16.13
N TRP A 104 7.76 13.39 -16.28
CA TRP A 104 9.00 12.78 -15.79
C TRP A 104 10.23 13.31 -16.53
N ARG A 105 10.16 13.46 -17.86
CA ARG A 105 11.25 14.06 -18.65
C ARG A 105 11.50 15.52 -18.24
N SER A 106 10.45 16.31 -18.05
CA SER A 106 10.56 17.69 -17.59
C SER A 106 11.26 17.76 -16.21
N LYS A 107 10.80 16.97 -15.23
CA LYS A 107 11.44 16.92 -13.90
C LYS A 107 12.91 16.52 -13.96
N TYR A 108 13.26 15.55 -14.81
CA TYR A 108 14.63 15.12 -15.00
C TYR A 108 15.51 16.28 -15.49
N TRP A 109 15.05 17.01 -16.52
CA TRP A 109 15.80 18.14 -17.06
C TRP A 109 15.87 19.33 -16.12
N ILE A 110 14.80 19.64 -15.38
CA ILE A 110 14.83 20.68 -14.34
C ILE A 110 15.90 20.34 -13.28
N ARG A 111 15.94 19.09 -12.83
CA ARG A 111 16.95 18.64 -11.85
C ARG A 111 18.37 18.67 -12.42
N LYS A 112 18.53 18.28 -13.68
CA LYS A 112 19.83 18.36 -14.39
C LYS A 112 20.29 19.81 -14.57
N ALA A 113 19.39 20.71 -14.95
CA ALA A 113 19.68 22.14 -15.12
C ALA A 113 20.08 22.78 -13.78
N GLY A 114 19.42 22.44 -12.67
CA GLY A 114 19.84 22.91 -11.35
C GLY A 114 21.15 22.29 -10.83
N ALA A 115 21.56 21.14 -11.35
CA ALA A 115 22.81 20.48 -10.98
C ALA A 115 24.01 20.97 -11.81
N VAL A 116 23.77 21.42 -13.04
CA VAL A 116 24.77 22.10 -13.87
C VAL A 116 24.67 23.59 -13.52
N GLY A 117 25.36 24.00 -12.45
CA GLY A 117 25.53 25.42 -12.17
C GLY A 117 26.05 26.09 -13.45
N ASP A 118 25.34 27.09 -13.95
CA ASP A 118 25.73 27.80 -15.16
C ASP A 118 27.16 28.35 -14.94
N PRO A 119 28.16 27.90 -15.70
CA PRO A 119 29.56 28.27 -15.49
C PRO A 119 29.74 29.80 -15.54
N LEU A 120 28.92 30.47 -16.33
CA LEU A 120 28.95 31.91 -16.56
C LEU A 120 28.29 32.64 -15.38
N VAL A 121 27.19 32.12 -14.84
CA VAL A 121 26.57 32.63 -13.61
C VAL A 121 27.47 32.38 -12.39
N ALA A 122 28.12 31.23 -12.29
CA ALA A 122 29.07 30.92 -11.23
C ALA A 122 30.34 31.79 -11.30
N ALA A 123 30.78 32.15 -12.51
CA ALA A 123 31.89 33.07 -12.73
C ALA A 123 31.52 34.53 -12.42
N LEU A 124 30.29 34.97 -12.73
CA LEU A 124 29.82 36.34 -12.51
C LEU A 124 29.38 36.63 -11.06
N PHE A 125 28.78 35.65 -10.37
CA PHE A 125 28.16 35.86 -9.05
C PHE A 125 28.77 34.99 -7.93
N GLY A 126 29.80 34.18 -8.24
CA GLY A 126 30.38 33.21 -7.33
C GLY A 126 29.54 31.94 -7.19
N ALA A 127 30.19 30.80 -6.92
CA ALA A 127 29.47 29.56 -6.65
C ALA A 127 28.57 29.75 -5.41
N ALA A 128 27.27 29.49 -5.57
CA ALA A 128 26.31 29.57 -4.47
C ALA A 128 26.81 28.68 -3.32
N ARG A 129 27.29 29.29 -2.23
CA ARG A 129 27.63 28.57 -1.01
C ARG A 129 26.36 27.92 -0.51
N THR A 130 26.30 26.59 -0.61
CA THR A 130 25.35 25.77 0.13
C THR A 130 25.42 26.21 1.59
N GLN A 131 24.40 26.93 2.06
CA GLN A 131 24.23 27.16 3.48
C GLN A 131 23.99 25.79 4.11
N GLU A 132 24.99 25.29 4.82
CA GLU A 132 24.82 24.21 5.80
C GLU A 132 23.84 24.72 6.85
N ALA A 133 22.60 24.26 6.76
CA ALA A 133 21.61 24.43 7.80
C ALA A 133 22.11 23.67 9.04
N ARG A 134 22.43 24.41 10.10
CA ARG A 134 22.51 23.88 11.47
C ARG A 134 21.13 23.57 11.99
#